data_AF-A0A9P6Z2A0-F1
#
_entry.id   AF-A0A9P6Z2A0-F1
#
_cell.length_a   1.000
_cell.length_b   1.000
_cell.length_c   1.000
_cell.angle_alpha   90.00
_cell.angle_beta   90.00
_cell.angle_gamma   90.00
#
_symmetry.space_group_name_H-M   'P 1'
#
loop_
_entity.id
_entity.type
_entity.pdbx_description
1 polymer ?
#
loop_
_entity_poly.entity_id
_entity_poly.type
_entity_poly.pdbx_seq_one_letter_code
_entity_poly.pdbx_strand_id
1 'polypeptide(L)'
;MDGLPYEILHLIIGHPSCKYLVLEVYNDAINKALFQKSWQQTCLVLLPKTGDLTSLSNWRPISLINTDCKVFTRIMNSRIMSISSKLITRFQSGFMHNRFIGDHGFACRLIMEDASKSTSISESLGVMLDQTKAYDRIHPEYLCKVLNRFGFPNKFIKYIHDLFFGNSIFVNVNGSLSDSIQQLQGLRQGDSISPILKI
;
A
#
# COMPACT_ATOMS: atom_id res chain seq x y z
N MET A 1 0.74 17.93 7.46
CA MET A 1 -0.59 17.56 6.92
C MET A 1 -1.38 18.84 6.78
N ASP A 2 -2.04 19.04 5.66
CA ASP A 2 -2.80 20.28 5.39
C ASP A 2 -4.08 20.43 6.22
N GLY A 3 -4.51 19.35 6.89
CA GLY A 3 -5.70 19.35 7.73
C GLY A 3 -7.00 19.34 6.94
N LEU A 4 -6.95 19.17 5.61
CA LEU A 4 -8.13 19.19 4.76
C LEU A 4 -8.84 17.84 4.79
N PRO A 5 -10.06 17.75 5.35
CA PRO A 5 -10.78 16.49 5.44
C PRO A 5 -11.50 16.17 4.11
N TYR A 6 -12.04 14.97 3.98
CA TYR A 6 -12.65 14.51 2.72
C TYR A 6 -13.88 15.33 2.32
N GLU A 7 -14.60 15.90 3.28
CA GLU A 7 -15.78 16.74 3.10
C GLU A 7 -15.42 18.01 2.34
N ILE A 8 -14.31 18.65 2.70
CA ILE A 8 -13.81 19.84 1.99
C ILE A 8 -13.34 19.46 0.59
N LEU A 9 -12.62 18.35 0.45
CA LEU A 9 -12.18 17.88 -0.87
C LEU A 9 -13.36 17.55 -1.79
N HIS A 10 -14.45 16.99 -1.24
CA HIS A 10 -15.67 16.73 -1.99
C HIS A 10 -16.30 18.02 -2.52
N LEU A 11 -16.36 19.08 -1.70
CA LEU A 11 -16.84 20.40 -2.14
C LEU A 11 -15.94 20.99 -3.24
N ILE A 12 -14.61 20.90 -3.08
CA ILE A 12 -13.64 21.39 -4.09
C ILE A 12 -13.82 20.64 -5.41
N ILE A 13 -13.90 19.31 -5.39
CA ILE A 13 -14.04 18.50 -6.61
C ILE A 13 -15.41 18.72 -7.27
N GLY A 14 -16.46 18.92 -6.47
CA GLY A 14 -17.82 19.18 -6.95
C GLY A 14 -18.00 20.58 -7.54
N HIS A 15 -17.22 21.57 -7.09
CA HIS A 15 -17.37 22.95 -7.55
C HIS A 15 -16.86 23.13 -8.99
N PRO A 16 -17.67 23.66 -9.94
CA PRO A 16 -17.30 23.78 -11.35
C PRO A 16 -15.97 24.52 -11.59
N SER A 17 -15.73 25.61 -10.85
CA SER A 17 -14.50 26.41 -10.97
C SER A 17 -13.25 25.76 -10.36
N CYS A 18 -13.39 24.67 -9.60
CA CYS A 18 -12.26 24.00 -8.96
C CYS A 18 -11.98 22.63 -9.60
N LYS A 19 -13.00 22.03 -10.21
CA LYS A 19 -12.90 20.74 -10.90
C LYS A 19 -11.80 20.70 -11.96
N TYR A 20 -11.64 21.77 -12.75
CA TYR A 20 -10.61 21.82 -13.78
C TYR A 20 -9.19 21.84 -13.17
N LEU A 21 -8.99 22.57 -12.07
CA LEU A 21 -7.71 22.64 -11.36
C LEU A 21 -7.33 21.29 -10.78
N VAL A 22 -8.28 20.58 -10.15
CA VAL A 22 -8.03 19.24 -9.60
C VAL A 22 -7.68 18.26 -10.73
N LEU A 23 -8.39 18.34 -11.86
CA LEU A 23 -8.11 17.51 -13.02
C LEU A 23 -6.72 17.79 -13.59
N GLU A 24 -6.33 19.05 -13.71
CA GLU A 24 -5.00 19.46 -14.16
C GLU A 24 -3.91 18.94 -13.24
N VAL A 25 -4.08 19.10 -11.92
CA VAL A 25 -3.21 18.56 -10.88
C VAL A 25 -3.01 17.05 -11.02
N TYR A 26 -4.08 16.27 -11.15
CA TYR A 26 -3.98 14.80 -11.27
C TYR A 26 -3.39 14.38 -12.62
N ASN A 27 -3.70 15.11 -13.68
CA ASN A 27 -3.11 14.87 -14.99
C ASN A 27 -1.63 15.19 -15.00
N ASP A 28 -1.17 16.22 -14.30
CA ASP A 28 0.25 16.55 -14.19
C ASP A 28 1.01 15.50 -13.37
N ALA A 29 0.41 14.99 -12.29
CA ALA A 29 0.95 13.86 -11.55
C ALA A 29 1.12 12.61 -12.44
N ILE A 30 0.10 12.24 -13.23
CA ILE A 30 0.15 11.08 -14.12
C ILE A 30 1.09 11.33 -15.31
N ASN A 31 1.06 12.53 -15.89
CA ASN A 31 1.67 12.78 -17.17
C ASN A 31 3.12 13.25 -17.09
N LYS A 32 3.47 13.93 -16.00
CA LYS A 32 4.76 14.61 -15.82
C LYS A 32 5.49 14.13 -14.57
N ALA A 33 4.89 13.27 -13.73
CA ALA A 33 5.39 12.91 -12.41
C ALA A 33 5.65 14.15 -11.53
N LEU A 34 4.81 15.19 -11.70
CA LEU A 34 4.86 16.41 -10.90
C LEU A 34 3.85 16.30 -9.76
N PHE A 35 4.37 16.29 -8.53
CA PHE A 35 3.57 16.19 -7.32
C PHE A 35 3.68 17.47 -6.51
N GLN A 36 2.60 17.84 -5.82
CA GLN A 36 2.66 18.86 -4.80
C GLN A 36 3.61 18.45 -3.69
N LYS A 37 4.34 19.42 -3.13
CA LYS A 37 5.22 19.18 -1.98
C LYS A 37 4.50 18.51 -0.81
N SER A 38 3.21 18.81 -0.63
CA SER A 38 2.37 18.21 0.40
C SER A 38 2.17 16.70 0.23
N TRP A 39 2.21 16.18 -1.00
CA TRP A 39 2.08 14.75 -1.28
C TRP A 39 3.36 13.98 -0.95
N GLN A 40 4.46 14.70 -0.81
CA GLN A 40 5.77 14.16 -0.45
C GLN A 40 6.00 14.14 1.08
N GLN A 41 4.96 14.44 1.86
CA GLN A 41 4.98 14.46 3.31
C GLN A 41 4.08 13.35 3.86
N THR A 42 4.57 12.60 4.85
CA THR A 42 3.83 11.55 5.54
C THR A 42 3.90 11.80 7.05
N CYS A 43 2.75 11.79 7.71
CA CYS A 43 2.65 11.77 9.17
C CYS A 43 2.55 10.32 9.64
N LEU A 44 3.56 9.82 10.34
CA LEU A 44 3.61 8.48 10.89
C LEU A 44 2.99 8.47 12.29
N VAL A 45 1.94 7.68 12.48
CA VAL A 45 1.31 7.44 13.79
C VAL A 45 1.55 5.99 14.18
N LEU A 46 1.89 5.74 15.45
CA LEU A 46 2.03 4.40 15.99
C LEU A 46 0.72 3.97 16.66
N LEU A 47 0.12 2.88 16.17
CA LEU A 47 -1.01 2.23 16.82
C LEU A 47 -0.52 1.06 17.69
N PRO A 48 -1.01 0.92 18.93
CA PRO A 48 -0.61 -0.21 19.78
C PRO A 48 -1.12 -1.53 19.18
N LYS A 49 -0.28 -2.55 19.18
CA LYS A 49 -0.69 -3.96 19.03
C LYS A 49 -0.87 -4.57 20.43
N THR A 50 -1.05 -5.88 20.49
CA THR A 50 -1.01 -6.65 21.73
C THR A 50 0.42 -6.82 22.25
N GLY A 51 0.57 -7.06 23.55
CA GLY A 51 1.85 -7.32 24.21
C GLY A 51 2.42 -6.10 24.94
N ASP A 52 3.70 -6.18 25.28
CA ASP A 52 4.42 -5.12 26.00
C ASP A 52 4.66 -3.89 25.12
N LEU A 53 4.03 -2.77 25.47
CA LEU A 53 4.11 -1.52 24.72
C LEU A 53 5.44 -0.77 24.91
N THR A 54 6.32 -1.22 25.82
CA THR A 54 7.70 -0.71 25.88
C THR A 54 8.54 -1.20 24.68
N SER A 55 8.12 -2.29 24.03
CA SER A 55 8.77 -2.80 22.81
C SER A 55 8.19 -2.16 21.55
N LEU A 56 9.05 -1.51 20.76
CA LEU A 56 8.70 -0.94 19.44
C LEU A 56 8.13 -1.97 18.44
N SER A 57 8.43 -3.27 18.60
CA SER A 57 7.87 -4.32 17.74
C SER A 57 6.35 -4.45 17.87
N ASN A 58 5.83 -4.10 19.06
CA ASN A 58 4.41 -4.17 19.40
C ASN A 58 3.65 -2.90 19.01
N TRP A 59 4.26 -2.05 18.19
CA TRP A 59 3.60 -0.92 17.56
C TRP A 59 3.41 -1.17 16.07
N ARG A 60 2.31 -0.66 15.52
CA ARG A 60 2.00 -0.68 14.10
C ARG A 60 2.14 0.73 13.53
N PRO A 61 3.11 0.98 12.65
CA PRO A 61 3.20 2.26 11.96
C PRO A 61 2.01 2.41 10.99
N ILE A 62 1.37 3.58 11.01
CA ILE A 62 0.36 3.97 10.03
C ILE A 62 0.79 5.29 9.41
N SER A 63 0.86 5.30 8.09
CA SER A 63 1.20 6.46 7.27
C SER A 63 -0.06 7.26 6.95
N LEU A 64 -0.17 8.45 7.53
CA LEU A 64 -1.19 9.43 7.19
C LEU A 64 -0.64 10.39 6.14
N ILE A 65 -1.33 10.47 5.01
CA ILE A 65 -1.07 11.41 3.92
C ILE A 65 -2.30 12.26 3.67
N ASN A 66 -2.12 13.40 3.00
CA ASN A 66 -3.21 14.32 2.70
C ASN A 66 -4.31 13.66 1.87
N THR A 67 -5.54 14.11 2.06
CA THR A 67 -6.75 13.49 1.51
C THR A 67 -6.78 13.51 -0.01
N ASP A 68 -6.26 14.56 -0.63
CA ASP A 68 -6.11 14.71 -2.08
C ASP A 68 -5.15 13.66 -2.68
N CYS A 69 -4.02 13.42 -2.02
CA CYS A 69 -3.10 12.34 -2.36
C CYS A 69 -3.74 10.96 -2.17
N LYS A 70 -4.54 10.76 -1.11
CA LYS A 70 -5.29 9.49 -0.90
C LYS A 70 -6.33 9.24 -1.99
N VAL A 71 -7.02 10.28 -2.45
CA VAL A 71 -7.97 10.17 -3.57
C VAL A 71 -7.22 9.78 -4.84
N PHE A 72 -6.08 10.44 -5.12
CA PHE A 72 -5.23 10.09 -6.25
C PHE A 72 -4.78 8.62 -6.21
N THR A 73 -4.20 8.17 -5.09
CA THR A 73 -3.72 6.78 -4.97
C THR A 73 -4.86 5.77 -5.05
N ARG A 74 -6.07 6.13 -4.59
CA ARG A 74 -7.27 5.29 -4.73
C ARG A 74 -7.72 5.15 -6.18
N ILE A 75 -7.69 6.24 -6.96
CA ILE A 75 -7.96 6.20 -8.41
C ILE A 75 -6.95 5.27 -9.09
N MET A 76 -5.66 5.40 -8.73
CA MET A 76 -4.62 4.55 -9.29
C MET A 76 -4.76 3.09 -8.90
N ASN A 77 -5.07 2.79 -7.63
CA ASN A 77 -5.36 1.44 -7.17
C ASN A 77 -6.51 0.81 -7.96
N SER A 78 -7.60 1.56 -8.20
CA SER A 78 -8.73 1.07 -9.01
C SER A 78 -8.31 0.72 -10.45
N ARG A 79 -7.41 1.50 -11.04
CA ARG A 79 -6.88 1.24 -12.40
C ARG A 79 -5.98 0.02 -12.47
N ILE A 80 -5.13 -0.20 -11.46
CA ILE A 80 -4.29 -1.41 -11.37
C ILE A 80 -5.16 -2.64 -11.13
N MET A 81 -6.15 -2.50 -10.25
CA MET A 81 -7.01 -3.58 -9.87
C MET A 81 -7.80 -4.17 -11.05
N SER A 82 -8.21 -3.33 -12.01
CA SER A 82 -8.95 -3.78 -13.21
C SER A 82 -8.16 -4.76 -14.10
N ILE A 83 -6.83 -4.74 -14.01
CA ILE A 83 -5.94 -5.67 -14.72
C ILE A 83 -5.28 -6.71 -13.80
N SER A 84 -5.34 -6.51 -12.48
CA SER A 84 -4.63 -7.30 -11.48
C SER A 84 -4.95 -8.80 -11.52
N SER A 85 -6.18 -9.18 -11.86
CA SER A 85 -6.60 -10.58 -11.94
C SER A 85 -5.89 -11.36 -13.05
N LYS A 86 -5.38 -10.67 -14.08
CA LYS A 86 -4.59 -11.25 -15.17
C LYS A 86 -3.10 -11.38 -14.82
N LEU A 87 -2.63 -10.54 -13.90
CA LEU A 87 -1.21 -10.46 -13.51
C LEU A 87 -0.91 -11.34 -12.28
N ILE A 88 -1.87 -11.44 -11.35
CA ILE A 88 -1.67 -12.06 -10.03
C ILE A 88 -2.39 -13.41 -10.00
N THR A 89 -1.61 -14.44 -9.65
CA THR A 89 -2.08 -15.82 -9.49
C THR A 89 -3.36 -15.92 -8.67
N ARG A 90 -4.27 -16.84 -9.04
CA ARG A 90 -5.54 -17.08 -8.31
C ARG A 90 -5.34 -17.46 -6.84
N PHE A 91 -4.15 -17.97 -6.50
CA PHE A 91 -3.81 -18.39 -5.15
C PHE A 91 -3.47 -17.23 -4.21
N GLN A 92 -3.42 -15.98 -4.70
CA GLN A 92 -3.32 -14.79 -3.86
C GLN A 92 -4.72 -14.26 -3.54
N SER A 93 -5.29 -14.54 -2.36
CA SER A 93 -6.59 -13.97 -1.98
C SER A 93 -6.51 -12.59 -1.33
N GLY A 94 -5.45 -12.33 -0.56
CA GLY A 94 -5.31 -11.07 0.17
C GLY A 94 -5.29 -9.87 -0.76
N PHE A 95 -6.11 -8.87 -0.44
CA PHE A 95 -6.21 -7.57 -1.13
C PHE A 95 -6.64 -7.63 -2.62
N MET A 96 -7.16 -8.77 -3.06
CA MET A 96 -7.68 -8.94 -4.42
C MET A 96 -9.21 -8.83 -4.42
N HIS A 97 -9.77 -8.17 -5.44
CA HIS A 97 -11.23 -8.09 -5.58
C HIS A 97 -11.82 -9.46 -5.87
N ASN A 98 -12.98 -9.74 -5.27
CA ASN A 98 -13.74 -10.97 -5.48
C ASN A 98 -12.97 -12.25 -5.12
N ARG A 99 -12.03 -12.19 -4.18
CA ARG A 99 -11.34 -13.37 -3.63
C ARG A 99 -11.59 -13.45 -2.13
N PHE A 100 -12.11 -14.57 -1.67
CA PHE A 100 -12.45 -14.76 -0.26
C PHE A 100 -11.34 -15.50 0.48
N ILE A 101 -10.89 -14.96 1.60
CA ILE A 101 -9.83 -15.57 2.42
C ILE A 101 -10.27 -16.94 3.00
N GLY A 102 -11.58 -17.15 3.19
CA GLY A 102 -12.10 -18.41 3.70
C GLY A 102 -11.89 -19.59 2.74
N ASP A 103 -11.80 -19.34 1.44
CA ASP A 103 -11.52 -20.38 0.44
C ASP A 103 -10.14 -21.02 0.67
N HIS A 104 -9.14 -20.20 1.01
CA HIS A 104 -7.81 -20.68 1.39
C HIS A 104 -7.81 -21.46 2.70
N GLY A 105 -8.56 -20.98 3.70
CA GLY A 105 -8.71 -21.71 4.97
C GLY A 105 -9.42 -23.06 4.80
N PHE A 106 -10.38 -23.15 3.88
CA PHE A 106 -11.02 -24.41 3.52
C PHE A 106 -10.07 -25.33 2.74
N ALA A 107 -9.37 -24.82 1.73
CA ALA A 107 -8.38 -25.57 0.96
C ALA A 107 -7.26 -26.13 1.85
N CYS A 108 -6.71 -25.31 2.76
CA CYS A 108 -5.71 -25.78 3.73
C CYS A 108 -6.24 -26.93 4.60
N ARG A 109 -7.49 -26.83 5.09
CA ARG A 109 -8.10 -27.91 5.88
C ARG A 109 -8.25 -29.20 5.08
N LEU A 110 -8.71 -29.13 3.84
CA LEU A 110 -8.83 -30.30 2.97
C LEU A 110 -7.47 -30.96 2.71
N ILE A 111 -6.43 -30.16 2.42
CA ILE A 111 -5.06 -30.68 2.21
C ILE A 111 -4.54 -31.35 3.48
N MET A 112 -4.78 -30.77 4.66
CA MET A 112 -4.37 -31.37 5.93
C MET A 112 -5.11 -32.68 6.22
N GLU A 113 -6.42 -32.74 5.91
CA GLU A 113 -7.21 -33.96 6.08
C GLU A 113 -6.76 -35.08 5.14
N ASP A 114 -6.50 -34.75 3.87
CA ASP A 114 -5.96 -35.70 2.89
C ASP A 114 -4.58 -36.23 3.31
N ALA A 115 -3.67 -35.33 3.69
CA ALA A 115 -2.35 -35.70 4.20
C ALA A 115 -2.43 -36.61 5.44
N SER A 116 -3.43 -36.43 6.30
CA SER A 116 -3.64 -37.27 7.50
C SER A 116 -4.12 -38.69 7.20
N LYS A 117 -4.72 -38.92 6.02
CA LYS A 117 -5.21 -40.24 5.58
C LYS A 117 -4.12 -41.09 4.93
N SER A 118 -3.00 -40.48 4.52
CA SER A 118 -1.86 -41.19 3.97
C SER A 118 -1.21 -42.06 5.05
N THR A 119 -1.18 -43.38 4.82
CA THR A 119 -0.56 -44.37 5.73
C THR A 119 0.96 -44.32 5.73
N SER A 120 1.56 -43.62 4.77
CA SER A 120 3.00 -43.33 4.73
C SER A 120 3.28 -42.06 5.55
N ILE A 121 3.73 -42.25 6.79
CA ILE A 121 3.94 -41.23 7.83
C ILE A 121 4.88 -40.04 7.46
N SER A 122 5.47 -39.96 6.26
CA SER A 122 6.72 -39.20 6.09
C SER A 122 6.92 -38.29 4.86
N GLU A 123 5.92 -37.97 4.03
CA GLU A 123 6.19 -37.12 2.83
C GLU A 123 5.47 -35.76 2.76
N SER A 124 4.49 -35.49 3.62
CA SER A 124 3.74 -34.22 3.57
C SER A 124 4.30 -33.18 4.55
N LEU A 125 4.84 -32.07 4.04
CA LEU A 125 5.35 -30.95 4.82
C LEU A 125 4.56 -29.67 4.50
N GLY A 126 3.96 -29.06 5.53
CA GLY A 126 3.40 -27.72 5.45
C GLY A 126 4.40 -26.66 5.89
N VAL A 127 4.58 -25.62 5.10
CA VAL A 127 5.45 -24.47 5.44
C VAL A 127 4.61 -23.21 5.55
N MET A 128 4.63 -22.58 6.72
CA MET A 128 4.02 -21.27 6.96
C MET A 128 5.10 -20.21 6.94
N LEU A 129 4.98 -19.26 6.00
CA LEU A 129 5.92 -18.14 5.85
C LEU A 129 5.21 -16.84 6.20
N ASP A 130 5.83 -16.04 7.07
CA ASP A 130 5.40 -14.67 7.34
C ASP A 130 6.51 -13.67 7.00
N GLN A 131 6.12 -12.53 6.44
CA GLN A 131 7.03 -11.47 6.05
C GLN A 131 7.06 -10.39 7.14
N THR A 132 8.16 -10.34 7.90
CA THR A 132 8.37 -9.27 8.88
C THR A 132 8.40 -7.90 8.19
N LYS A 133 7.58 -6.95 8.67
CA LYS A 133 7.58 -5.55 8.20
C LYS A 133 7.45 -5.43 6.68
N ALA A 134 6.49 -6.17 6.11
CA ALA A 134 6.36 -6.31 4.66
C ALA A 134 6.17 -4.99 3.88
N TYR A 135 5.60 -3.95 4.49
CA TYR A 135 5.52 -2.63 3.87
C TYR A 135 6.86 -1.88 3.98
N ASP A 136 7.50 -1.90 5.14
CA ASP A 136 8.69 -1.08 5.43
C ASP A 136 9.96 -1.56 4.70
N ARG A 137 9.97 -2.81 4.22
CA ARG A 137 11.16 -3.45 3.62
C ARG A 137 11.21 -3.42 2.09
N ILE A 138 10.24 -2.81 1.42
CA ILE A 138 10.22 -2.75 -0.03
C ILE A 138 11.27 -1.76 -0.53
N HIS A 139 12.27 -2.27 -1.24
CA HIS A 139 13.32 -1.44 -1.83
C HIS A 139 12.81 -0.74 -3.11
N PRO A 140 13.14 0.54 -3.36
CA PRO A 140 12.68 1.29 -4.53
C PRO A 140 12.99 0.59 -5.86
N GLU A 141 14.24 0.15 -6.05
CA GLU A 141 14.65 -0.51 -7.30
C GLU A 141 13.98 -1.86 -7.50
N TYR A 142 13.69 -2.59 -6.40
CA TYR A 142 13.00 -3.87 -6.48
C TYR A 142 11.59 -3.67 -7.01
N LEU A 143 10.86 -2.69 -6.47
CA LEU A 143 9.52 -2.35 -6.93
C LEU A 143 9.53 -1.95 -8.42
N CYS A 144 10.47 -1.10 -8.84
CA CYS A 144 10.61 -0.71 -10.24
C CYS A 144 10.85 -1.91 -11.18
N LYS A 145 11.74 -2.84 -10.78
CA LYS A 145 12.03 -4.06 -11.55
C LYS A 145 10.80 -4.97 -11.65
N VAL A 146 10.04 -5.13 -10.57
CA VAL A 146 8.81 -5.93 -10.55
C VAL A 146 7.74 -5.32 -11.46
N LEU A 147 7.47 -4.02 -11.35
CA LEU A 147 6.50 -3.34 -12.20
C LEU A 147 6.90 -3.42 -13.69
N ASN A 148 8.19 -3.26 -14.00
CA ASN A 148 8.69 -3.45 -15.36
C ASN A 148 8.47 -4.89 -15.85
N ARG A 149 8.72 -5.90 -15.00
CA ARG A 149 8.50 -7.32 -15.33
C ARG A 149 7.04 -7.63 -15.63
N PHE A 150 6.09 -6.98 -14.93
CA PHE A 150 4.66 -7.09 -15.20
C PHE A 150 4.18 -6.27 -16.42
N GLY A 151 5.09 -5.56 -17.10
CA GLY A 151 4.78 -4.81 -18.32
C GLY A 151 4.15 -3.45 -18.08
N PHE A 152 4.26 -2.88 -16.88
CA PHE A 152 3.81 -1.52 -16.64
C PHE A 152 4.66 -0.51 -17.43
N PRO A 153 4.05 0.54 -18.03
CA PRO A 153 4.81 1.54 -18.78
C PRO A 153 5.87 2.25 -17.92
N ASN A 154 7.03 2.59 -18.47
CA ASN A 154 8.08 3.32 -17.75
C ASN A 154 7.58 4.61 -17.10
N LYS A 155 6.66 5.32 -17.77
CA LYS A 155 5.99 6.50 -17.23
C LYS A 155 5.26 6.20 -15.92
N PHE A 156 4.58 5.04 -15.88
CA PHE A 156 3.88 4.57 -14.69
C PHE A 156 4.85 4.26 -13.55
N ILE A 157 5.90 3.53 -13.87
CA ILE A 157 6.93 3.14 -12.91
C ILE A 157 7.59 4.38 -12.30
N LYS A 158 7.94 5.38 -13.14
CA LYS A 158 8.55 6.63 -12.71
C LYS A 158 7.69 7.37 -11.69
N TYR A 159 6.42 7.61 -11.99
CA TYR A 159 5.61 8.38 -11.06
C TYR A 159 5.28 7.57 -9.79
N ILE A 160 5.15 6.23 -9.85
CA ILE A 160 4.99 5.40 -8.63
C ILE A 160 6.25 5.51 -7.76
N HIS A 161 7.43 5.44 -8.37
CA HIS A 161 8.69 5.64 -7.68
C HIS A 161 8.74 7.02 -7.01
N ASP A 162 8.50 8.07 -7.78
CA ASP A 162 8.59 9.47 -7.33
C ASP A 162 7.47 9.83 -6.31
N LEU A 163 6.38 9.06 -6.24
CA LEU A 163 5.32 9.21 -5.24
C LEU A 163 5.66 8.55 -3.90
N PHE A 164 6.34 7.39 -3.93
CA PHE A 164 6.58 6.57 -2.73
C PHE A 164 7.94 6.77 -2.08
N PHE A 165 8.95 7.21 -2.83
CA PHE A 165 10.33 7.29 -2.35
C PHE A 165 10.87 8.72 -2.39
N GLY A 166 11.79 9.04 -1.47
CA GLY A 166 12.29 10.41 -1.29
C GLY A 166 11.37 11.32 -0.45
N ASN A 167 10.30 10.75 0.09
CA ASN A 167 9.34 11.45 0.96
C ASN A 167 9.95 11.84 2.31
N SER A 168 9.39 12.87 2.92
CA SER A 168 9.65 13.24 4.32
C SER A 168 8.61 12.61 5.25
N ILE A 169 9.07 11.91 6.26
CA ILE A 169 8.25 11.32 7.33
C ILE A 169 8.38 12.18 8.58
N PHE A 170 7.25 12.53 9.17
CA PHE A 170 7.16 13.17 10.48
C PHE A 170 6.51 12.19 11.44
N VAL A 171 7.14 11.88 12.57
CA VAL A 171 6.55 10.99 13.57
C VAL A 171 5.67 11.81 14.50
N ASN A 172 4.40 11.44 14.61
CA ASN A 172 3.48 12.05 15.56
C ASN A 172 3.54 11.29 16.88
N VAL A 173 4.03 11.97 17.92
CA VAL A 173 4.08 11.49 19.29
C VAL A 173 3.16 12.37 20.13
N ASN A 174 2.04 11.81 20.58
CA ASN A 174 1.06 12.50 21.45
C ASN A 174 0.57 13.86 20.91
N GLY A 175 0.43 13.99 19.59
CA GLY A 175 -0.04 15.22 18.93
C GLY A 175 1.09 16.15 18.47
N SER A 176 2.33 15.90 18.88
CA SER A 176 3.50 16.67 18.44
C SER A 176 4.24 15.95 17.31
N LEU A 177 4.61 16.69 16.26
CA LEU A 177 5.42 16.17 15.17
C LEU A 177 6.90 16.26 15.49
N SER A 178 7.65 15.21 15.20
CA SER A 178 9.11 15.21 15.20
C SER A 178 9.70 16.06 14.06
N ASP A 179 11.01 16.21 14.05
CA ASP A 179 11.76 16.60 12.86
C ASP A 179 11.52 15.60 11.70
N SER A 180 11.75 16.06 10.46
CA SER A 180 11.55 15.21 9.29
C SER A 180 12.64 14.18 9.13
N ILE A 181 12.24 12.95 8.87
CA ILE A 181 13.09 11.81 8.55
C ILE A 181 12.90 11.48 7.06
N GLN A 182 13.99 11.29 6.32
CA GLN A 182 13.89 10.90 4.92
C GLN A 182 13.49 9.43 4.79
N GLN A 183 12.48 9.14 3.96
CA GLN A 183 12.08 7.78 3.62
C GLN A 183 13.01 7.20 2.55
N LEU A 184 13.83 6.21 2.95
CA LEU A 184 14.74 5.52 2.04
C LEU A 184 14.09 4.31 1.35
N GLN A 185 13.19 3.62 2.06
CA GLN A 185 12.52 2.42 1.56
C GLN A 185 11.15 2.25 2.21
N GLY A 186 10.39 1.31 1.66
CA GLY A 186 9.08 0.91 2.15
C GLY A 186 7.92 1.65 1.50
N LEU A 187 6.72 1.08 1.63
CA LEU A 187 5.47 1.66 1.17
C LEU A 187 4.68 2.25 2.36
N ARG A 188 3.77 3.17 2.07
CA ARG A 188 2.93 3.84 3.07
C ARG A 188 1.89 2.86 3.61
N GLN A 189 2.01 2.45 4.87
CA GLN A 189 1.05 1.54 5.49
C GLN A 189 -0.26 2.29 5.81
N GLY A 190 -1.34 1.96 5.10
CA GLY A 190 -2.62 2.67 5.19
C GLY A 190 -2.99 3.47 3.94
N ASP A 191 -2.08 3.56 2.97
CA ASP A 191 -2.41 4.03 1.63
C ASP A 191 -3.07 2.91 0.81
N SER A 192 -4.06 3.27 -0.01
CA SER A 192 -4.95 2.33 -0.70
C SER A 192 -4.28 1.51 -1.79
N ILE A 193 -3.22 2.05 -2.41
CA ILE A 193 -2.45 1.38 -3.47
C ILE A 193 -1.31 0.51 -2.90
N SER A 194 -0.84 0.78 -1.69
CA SER A 194 0.26 0.03 -1.07
C SER A 194 0.03 -1.48 -1.02
N PRO A 195 -1.18 -2.01 -0.72
CA PRO A 195 -1.39 -3.45 -0.68
C PRO A 195 -1.15 -4.15 -2.02
N ILE A 196 -1.60 -3.58 -3.14
CA ILE A 196 -1.43 -4.21 -4.46
C ILE A 196 0.03 -4.13 -4.94
N LEU A 197 0.75 -3.07 -4.58
CA LEU A 197 2.18 -2.93 -4.88
C LEU A 197 3.09 -3.85 -4.04
N LYS A 198 2.59 -4.33 -2.89
CA LYS A 198 3.29 -5.24 -1.98
C LYS A 198 3.13 -6.71 -2.35
N ILE A 199 2.20 -7.03 -3.25
CA ILE A 199 1.97 -8.38 -3.78
C ILE A 199 2.98 -8.63 -4.89
#